data_AF-A0ABD3CWV3-F1
#
_entry.id   AF-A0ABD3CWV3-F1
#
_cell.length_a   1.000
_cell.length_b   1.000
_cell.length_c   1.000
_cell.angle_alpha   90.00
_cell.angle_beta   90.00
_cell.angle_gamma   90.00
#
_symmetry.space_group_name_H-M   'P 1'
#
loop_
_entity.id
_entity.type
_entity.pdbx_description
1 polymer ?
#
loop_
_entity_poly.entity_id
_entity_poly.type
_entity_poly.pdbx_seq_one_letter_code
_entity_poly.pdbx_strand_id
1 'polypeptide(L)'
;MSNTVNDTSSKGKPKDPGWDHCHYVDPKNRQLGIKCNYCDKVTKGGVSRAKEHLVGGYRNVHACKNAPGIVKEELKKLLDAAKTKRILDNAP
;
A
#
# COMPACT_ATOMS: atom_id res chain seq x y z
N MET A 1 -20.06 16.19 17.76
CA MET A 1 -19.35 17.21 16.97
C MET A 1 -19.11 16.65 15.59
N SER A 2 -19.73 17.26 14.58
CA SER A 2 -19.59 16.91 13.17
C SER A 2 -18.17 17.18 12.67
N ASN A 3 -17.65 16.36 11.75
CA ASN A 3 -17.25 16.83 10.42
C ASN A 3 -16.85 15.67 9.51
N THR A 4 -17.73 15.43 8.54
CA THR A 4 -17.56 14.62 7.34
C THR A 4 -16.45 15.20 6.46
N VAL A 5 -15.45 14.39 6.10
CA VAL A 5 -14.64 14.62 4.90
C VAL A 5 -14.83 13.45 3.94
N ASN A 6 -15.60 13.72 2.90
CA ASN A 6 -15.67 12.90 1.69
C ASN A 6 -14.37 13.09 0.89
N ASP A 7 -13.76 12.00 0.41
CA ASP A 7 -13.06 12.07 -0.87
C ASP A 7 -13.16 10.73 -1.63
N THR A 8 -13.95 10.78 -2.71
CA THR A 8 -14.04 9.85 -3.85
C THR A 8 -14.68 8.47 -3.64
N SER A 9 -16.01 8.46 -3.71
CA SER A 9 -16.82 7.30 -4.11
C SER A 9 -16.78 7.13 -5.64
N SER A 10 -16.00 6.17 -6.12
CA SER A 10 -16.21 5.51 -7.42
C SER A 10 -16.53 4.05 -7.15
N LYS A 11 -17.69 3.57 -7.63
CA LYS A 11 -18.14 2.18 -7.41
C LYS A 11 -17.07 1.17 -7.86
N GLY A 12 -16.66 0.29 -6.95
CA GLY A 12 -16.06 -1.01 -7.28
C GLY A 12 -14.54 -1.10 -7.30
N LYS A 13 -13.88 -1.17 -6.13
CA LYS A 13 -12.86 -2.16 -5.70
C LYS A 13 -12.63 -1.97 -4.19
N PRO A 14 -12.37 -3.02 -3.40
CA PRO A 14 -12.03 -2.86 -1.99
C PRO A 14 -10.78 -1.97 -1.85
N LYS A 15 -10.81 -1.07 -0.85
CA LYS A 15 -9.67 -0.20 -0.53
C LYS A 15 -8.44 -1.08 -0.28
N ASP A 16 -7.35 -0.80 -0.98
CA ASP A 16 -6.14 -1.61 -0.87
C ASP A 16 -5.62 -1.55 0.58
N PRO A 17 -5.47 -2.69 1.29
CA PRO A 17 -5.03 -2.73 2.69
C PRO A 17 -3.63 -2.13 2.91
N GLY A 18 -2.84 -1.94 1.85
CA GLY A 18 -1.59 -1.18 1.94
C GLY A 18 -1.77 0.25 2.45
N TRP A 19 -2.94 0.87 2.22
CA TRP A 19 -3.24 2.24 2.66
C TRP A 19 -3.42 2.38 4.18
N ASP A 20 -3.61 1.30 4.92
CA ASP A 20 -3.67 1.37 6.39
C ASP A 20 -2.27 1.55 7.01
N HIS A 21 -1.22 1.33 6.21
CA HIS A 21 0.17 1.35 6.63
C HIS A 21 1.01 2.45 5.96
N CYS A 22 0.41 3.20 5.04
CA CYS A 22 1.04 4.32 4.37
C CYS A 22 0.00 5.34 3.91
N HIS A 23 0.39 6.60 3.80
CA HIS A 23 -0.49 7.68 3.36
C HIS A 23 0.21 8.59 2.36
N TYR A 24 -0.55 9.31 1.54
CA TYR A 24 0.04 10.35 0.71
C TYR A 24 0.67 11.42 1.59
N VAL A 25 1.87 11.87 1.23
CA VAL A 25 2.52 13.02 1.88
C VAL A 25 1.60 14.24 1.82
N ASP A 26 0.98 14.45 0.66
CA ASP A 26 -0.08 15.41 0.47
C ASP A 26 -1.21 14.77 -0.36
N PRO A 27 -2.44 14.70 0.17
CA PRO A 27 -3.55 14.08 -0.54
C PRO A 27 -3.98 14.86 -1.80
N LYS A 28 -3.70 16.17 -1.85
CA LYS A 28 -3.96 17.04 -3.01
C LYS A 28 -2.82 16.95 -4.03
N ASN A 29 -1.59 16.72 -3.58
CA ASN A 29 -0.42 16.56 -4.44
C ASN A 29 0.20 15.15 -4.35
N ARG A 30 -0.41 14.21 -5.08
CA ARG A 30 0.02 12.80 -5.15
C ARG A 30 1.44 12.62 -5.74
N GLN A 31 2.03 13.66 -6.36
CA GLN A 31 3.40 13.61 -6.88
C GLN A 31 4.47 13.68 -5.78
N LEU A 32 4.12 14.21 -4.60
CA LEU A 32 5.05 14.25 -3.45
C LEU A 32 5.37 12.85 -2.93
N GLY A 33 4.52 11.87 -3.25
CA GLY A 33 4.74 10.46 -2.94
C GLY A 33 3.95 9.99 -1.72
N ILE A 34 4.31 8.80 -1.26
CA ILE A 34 3.62 8.10 -0.18
C ILE A 34 4.59 7.91 0.98
N LYS A 35 4.16 8.35 2.16
CA LYS A 35 4.88 8.24 3.42
C LYS A 35 4.53 6.93 4.12
N CYS A 36 5.55 6.22 4.58
CA CYS A 36 5.42 5.03 5.42
C CYS A 36 5.09 5.44 6.87
N ASN A 37 4.10 4.79 7.49
CA ASN A 37 3.67 5.12 8.86
C ASN A 37 4.66 4.66 9.95
N TYR A 38 5.61 3.77 9.61
CA TYR A 38 6.52 3.16 10.58
C TYR A 38 7.93 3.76 10.59
N CYS A 39 8.42 4.21 9.45
CA CYS A 39 9.77 4.77 9.32
C CYS A 39 9.81 6.15 8.68
N ASP A 40 8.63 6.75 8.46
CA ASP A 40 8.46 8.07 7.85
C ASP A 40 9.08 8.25 6.45
N LYS A 41 9.58 7.17 5.86
CA LYS A 41 10.19 7.19 4.54
C LYS A 41 9.15 7.52 3.48
N VAL A 42 9.49 8.49 2.63
CA VAL A 42 8.69 8.85 1.46
C VAL A 42 9.15 8.02 0.25
N THR A 43 8.21 7.34 -0.38
CA THR A 43 8.42 6.54 -1.58
C THR A 43 7.73 7.19 -2.78
N LYS A 44 8.44 7.25 -3.91
CA LYS A 44 7.89 7.68 -5.21
C LYS A 44 7.51 6.46 -6.02
N GLY A 45 6.33 6.48 -6.67
CA GLY A 45 5.84 5.37 -7.51
C GLY A 45 4.63 4.60 -6.96
N GLY A 46 3.83 5.24 -6.09
CA GLY A 46 2.51 4.72 -5.69
C GLY A 46 2.54 3.62 -4.62
N VAL A 47 1.34 3.15 -4.26
CA VAL A 47 1.11 2.25 -3.11
C VAL A 47 1.77 0.89 -3.29
N SER A 48 1.97 0.43 -4.53
CA SER A 48 2.68 -0.82 -4.81
C SER A 48 4.10 -0.81 -4.24
N ARG A 49 4.88 0.25 -4.52
CA ARG A 49 6.23 0.42 -3.95
C ARG A 49 6.22 0.61 -2.44
N ALA A 50 5.18 1.27 -1.90
CA ALA A 50 5.02 1.40 -0.46
C ALA A 50 4.80 0.02 0.20
N LYS A 51 4.00 -0.87 -0.42
CA LYS A 51 3.81 -2.25 0.03
C LYS A 51 5.09 -3.07 -0.06
N GLU A 52 5.84 -2.97 -1.17
CA GLU A 52 7.13 -3.64 -1.32
C GLU A 52 8.14 -3.18 -0.25
N HIS A 53 8.15 -1.89 0.08
CA HIS A 53 8.94 -1.34 1.16
C HIS A 53 8.52 -1.93 2.52
N LEU A 54 7.22 -1.99 2.80
CA LEU A 54 6.69 -2.54 4.06
C LEU A 54 7.05 -4.01 4.25
N VAL A 55 6.75 -4.86 3.25
CA VAL A 55 7.02 -6.31 3.27
C VAL A 55 8.52 -6.60 3.28
N GLY A 56 9.30 -5.85 2.50
CA GLY A 56 10.72 -6.11 2.27
C GLY A 56 10.96 -7.28 1.30
N GLY A 57 12.24 -7.59 1.04
CA GLY A 57 12.64 -8.71 0.15
C GLY A 57 12.68 -8.40 -1.34
N TYR A 58 12.45 -7.15 -1.74
CA TYR A 58 12.51 -6.69 -3.13
C TYR A 58 13.88 -6.07 -3.45
N ARG A 59 14.54 -6.53 -4.53
CA ARG A 59 15.90 -6.09 -4.88
C ARG A 59 16.03 -4.58 -5.10
N ASN A 60 14.97 -3.94 -5.61
CA ASN A 60 14.97 -2.52 -5.98
C ASN A 60 14.26 -1.62 -4.97
N VAL A 61 13.82 -2.16 -3.82
CA VAL A 61 13.10 -1.41 -2.81
C VAL A 61 13.73 -1.64 -1.45
N HIS A 62 14.15 -0.56 -0.80
CA HIS A 62 14.69 -0.64 0.55
C HIS A 62 13.59 -1.10 1.52
N ALA A 63 13.83 -2.16 2.28
CA ALA A 63 12.85 -2.68 3.23
C ALA A 63 12.64 -1.75 4.44
N CYS A 64 11.44 -1.76 5.01
CA CYS A 64 11.12 -1.05 6.24
C CYS A 64 11.73 -1.78 7.44
N LYS A 65 12.60 -1.07 8.15
CA LYS A 65 13.24 -1.59 9.37
C LYS A 65 12.29 -1.55 10.58
N ASN A 66 11.33 -0.63 10.59
CA ASN A 66 10.43 -0.38 11.72
C ASN A 66 9.05 -1.04 11.57
N ALA A 67 8.74 -1.62 10.41
CA ALA A 67 7.44 -2.27 10.21
C ALA A 67 7.34 -3.56 11.06
N PRO A 68 6.23 -3.75 11.81
CA PRO A 68 6.00 -4.95 12.61
C PRO A 68 5.97 -6.22 11.76
N GLY A 69 6.42 -7.35 12.32
CA GLY A 69 6.40 -8.64 11.61
C GLY A 69 5.01 -9.07 11.15
N ILE A 70 3.99 -8.84 11.97
CA ILE A 70 2.58 -9.14 11.66
C ILE A 70 2.13 -8.40 10.40
N VAL A 71 2.40 -7.09 10.33
CA VAL A 71 2.06 -6.23 9.20
C VAL A 71 2.78 -6.69 7.92
N LYS A 72 4.04 -7.10 8.03
CA LYS A 72 4.81 -7.67 6.91
C LYS A 72 4.15 -8.93 6.37
N GLU A 73 3.74 -9.82 7.26
CA GLU A 73 3.11 -11.09 6.89
C GLU A 73 1.72 -10.88 6.27
N GLU A 74 0.90 -10.03 6.86
CA GLU A 74 -0.43 -9.68 6.34
C GLU A 74 -0.34 -9.11 4.92
N LEU A 75 0.52 -8.10 4.71
CA LEU A 75 0.72 -7.52 3.40
C LEU A 75 1.31 -8.51 2.40
N LYS A 76 2.21 -9.39 2.83
CA LYS A 76 2.76 -10.44 1.96
C LYS A 76 1.67 -11.39 1.47
N LYS A 77 0.81 -11.89 2.37
CA LYS A 77 -0.33 -12.75 2.03
C LYS A 77 -1.26 -12.06 1.02
N LEU A 78 -1.53 -10.78 1.22
CA LEU A 78 -2.37 -9.98 0.32
C LEU A 78 -1.74 -9.81 -1.07
N LEU A 79 -0.42 -9.57 -1.14
CA LEU A 79 0.30 -9.47 -2.41
C LEU A 79 0.33 -10.80 -3.17
N ASP A 80 0.52 -11.91 -2.47
CA ASP A 80 0.51 -13.24 -3.10
C ASP A 80 -0.91 -13.64 -3.53
N ALA A 81 -1.93 -13.38 -2.73
CA ALA A 81 -3.33 -13.61 -3.12
C ALA A 81 -3.74 -12.78 -4.35
N ALA A 82 -3.25 -11.54 -4.46
CA ALA A 82 -3.49 -10.68 -5.62
C ALA A 82 -2.82 -11.21 -6.90
N LYS A 83 -1.66 -11.88 -6.80
CA LYS A 83 -1.03 -12.58 -7.93
C LYS A 83 -1.85 -13.80 -8.35
N THR A 84 -2.34 -14.59 -7.39
CA THR A 84 -3.15 -15.78 -7.66
C THR A 84 -4.48 -15.43 -8.34
N LYS A 85 -5.15 -14.35 -7.92
CA LYS A 85 -6.40 -13.92 -8.58
C LYS A 85 -6.19 -13.60 -10.06
N ARG A 86 -5.11 -12.90 -10.41
CA ARG A 86 -4.73 -12.57 -11.80
C ARG A 86 -4.46 -13.79 -12.68
N ILE A 87 -4.15 -14.93 -12.09
CA ILE A 87 -3.95 -16.18 -12.83
C ILE A 87 -5.29 -16.90 -13.04
N LEU A 88 -6.24 -16.82 -12.09
CA LEU A 88 -7.58 -17.40 -12.25
C LEU A 88 -8.48 -16.58 -13.20
N ASP A 89 -8.31 -15.26 -13.28
CA ASP A 89 -9.06 -14.42 -14.25
C ASP A 89 -8.52 -14.48 -15.69
N ASN A 90 -7.44 -15.23 -15.93
CA ASN A 90 -6.83 -15.48 -17.24
C ASN A 90 -6.78 -16.97 -17.63
N ALA A 91 -7.51 -17.84 -16.91
CA ALA A 91 -7.68 -19.22 -17.37
C ALA A 91 -8.56 -19.24 -18.65
N PRO A 92 -8.17 -19.97 -19.71
CA PRO A 92 -8.88 -20.01 -20.99
C PRO A 92 -10.30 -20.60 -20.88
#